data_AF-A0A6J4QLI0-F1
#
_entry.id   AF-A0A6J4QLI0-F1
#
_cell.length_a   1.000
_cell.length_b   1.000
_cell.length_c   1.000
_cell.angle_alpha   90.00
_cell.angle_beta   90.00
_cell.angle_gamma   90.00
#
_symmetry.space_group_name_H-M   'P 1'
#
loop_
_entity.id
_entity.type
_entity.pdbx_description
1 polymer ?
#
loop_
_entity_poly.entity_id
_entity_poly.type
_entity_poly.pdbx_seq_one_letter_code
_entity_poly.pdbx_strand_id
1 'polypeptide(L)'
;MSGVKDQIRQTYDALVESGDVTEIRAFGDKQTVSGYFDNGDDFVAAAHRMDLRGYEVYVTLNRVDPALFARAANRTKERPKNTTSDRDVLRRQWLLLDFDCVRPSGVSSTEAEKEAAELRAREVREYLRGRGWPDPVVGDSGNGYHLLYRIDLPNDQESTDLVKNVLQALAFRFDDEKVKVDTSVYNAARISKVYGTMARKGDDVPGRPHRRSELLKVPTEVNV
;
A
#
# COMPACT_ATOMS: atom_id res chain seq x y z
N MET A 1 23.00 3.17 5.88
CA MET A 1 21.91 2.78 4.96
C MET A 1 21.29 1.52 5.52
N SER A 2 20.03 1.57 5.94
CA SER A 2 19.34 0.37 6.45
C SER A 2 19.16 -0.63 5.30
N GLY A 3 19.27 -1.93 5.57
CA GLY A 3 19.12 -2.95 4.54
C GLY A 3 17.68 -3.05 4.03
N VAL A 4 17.47 -3.71 2.88
CA VAL A 4 16.13 -3.96 2.32
C VAL A 4 15.19 -4.61 3.34
N LYS A 5 15.69 -5.58 4.12
CA LYS A 5 14.93 -6.23 5.19
C LYS A 5 14.49 -5.27 6.28
N ASP A 6 15.31 -4.27 6.60
CA ASP A 6 14.97 -3.27 7.63
C ASP A 6 13.84 -2.35 7.13
N GLN A 7 13.86 -1.95 5.86
CA GLN A 7 12.76 -1.18 5.26
C GLN A 7 11.45 -1.99 5.21
N ILE A 8 11.53 -3.28 4.90
CA ILE A 8 10.37 -4.19 4.96
C ILE A 8 9.87 -4.34 6.39
N ARG A 9 10.78 -4.42 7.37
CA ARG A 9 10.43 -4.50 8.79
C ARG A 9 9.72 -3.23 9.25
N GLN A 10 10.22 -2.06 8.89
CA GLN A 10 9.55 -0.78 9.14
C GLN A 10 8.15 -0.75 8.54
N THR A 11 7.94 -1.36 7.37
CA THR A 11 6.58 -1.48 6.79
C THR A 11 5.66 -2.33 7.65
N TYR A 12 6.13 -3.49 8.11
CA TYR A 12 5.35 -4.35 9.01
C TYR A 12 4.99 -3.60 10.29
N ASP A 13 6.00 -3.02 10.96
CA ASP A 13 5.82 -2.33 12.25
C ASP A 13 4.92 -1.08 12.12
N ALA A 14 4.93 -0.40 10.97
CA ALA A 14 4.11 0.79 10.75
C ALA A 14 2.65 0.48 10.38
N LEU A 15 2.39 -0.63 9.69
CA LEU A 15 1.07 -0.90 9.10
C LEU A 15 0.29 -2.01 9.79
N VAL A 16 0.95 -2.90 10.53
CA VAL A 16 0.35 -4.09 11.14
C VAL A 16 0.33 -3.93 12.65
N GLU A 17 -0.85 -4.03 13.26
CA GLU A 17 -0.96 -3.98 14.71
C GLU A 17 -0.44 -5.28 15.35
N SER A 18 0.14 -5.16 16.54
CA SER A 18 0.66 -6.32 17.27
C SER A 18 -0.46 -7.33 17.54
N GLY A 19 -0.24 -8.59 17.13
CA GLY A 19 -1.19 -9.69 17.28
C GLY A 19 -2.18 -9.85 16.13
N ASP A 20 -2.21 -8.92 15.16
CA ASP A 20 -3.01 -9.10 13.95
C ASP A 20 -2.31 -10.02 12.94
N VAL A 21 -3.13 -10.75 12.19
CA VAL A 21 -2.69 -11.51 11.01
C VAL A 21 -2.74 -10.59 9.80
N THR A 22 -1.72 -10.63 8.95
CA THR A 22 -1.70 -9.88 7.68
C THR A 22 -1.38 -10.77 6.49
N GLU A 23 -1.91 -10.45 5.32
CA GLU A 23 -1.60 -11.13 4.07
C GLU A 23 -0.48 -10.42 3.33
N ILE A 24 0.56 -11.16 2.91
CA ILE A 24 1.39 -10.76 1.75
C ILE A 24 0.71 -11.27 0.49
N ARG A 25 0.43 -10.39 -0.45
CA ARG A 25 0.00 -10.74 -1.81
C ARG A 25 1.05 -10.25 -2.81
N ALA A 26 1.56 -11.15 -3.63
CA ALA A 26 2.61 -10.84 -4.58
C ALA A 26 2.22 -11.25 -6.00
N PHE A 27 2.50 -10.39 -6.98
CA PHE A 27 2.17 -10.59 -8.39
C PHE A 27 3.45 -10.64 -9.24
N GLY A 28 3.53 -11.65 -10.10
CA GLY A 28 4.51 -11.71 -11.19
C GLY A 28 3.82 -12.13 -12.48
N ASP A 29 4.54 -12.18 -13.59
CA ASP A 29 3.98 -12.31 -14.95
C ASP A 29 2.92 -13.39 -15.16
N LYS A 30 3.04 -14.53 -14.45
CA LYS A 30 2.18 -15.71 -14.67
C LYS A 30 1.49 -16.23 -13.42
N GLN A 31 1.75 -15.64 -12.25
CA GLN A 31 1.19 -16.17 -11.02
C GLN A 31 1.05 -15.14 -9.90
N THR A 32 -0.06 -15.28 -9.19
CA THR A 32 -0.26 -14.69 -7.88
C THR A 32 0.29 -15.63 -6.81
N VAL A 33 0.94 -15.05 -5.82
CA VAL A 33 1.41 -15.70 -4.59
C VAL A 33 0.73 -15.01 -3.41
N SER A 34 0.31 -15.78 -2.41
CA SER A 34 -0.29 -15.24 -1.18
C SER A 34 0.22 -15.99 0.05
N GLY A 35 0.41 -15.29 1.16
CA GLY A 35 0.83 -15.86 2.45
C GLY A 35 0.24 -15.07 3.61
N TYR A 36 0.08 -15.69 4.78
CA TYR A 36 -0.52 -15.04 5.96
C TYR A 36 0.44 -15.13 7.15
N PHE A 37 0.63 -14.01 7.85
CA PHE A 37 1.70 -13.84 8.83
C PHE A 37 1.15 -13.25 10.12
N ASP A 38 1.58 -13.81 11.25
CA ASP A 38 1.29 -13.32 12.60
C ASP A 38 2.52 -12.70 13.29
N ASN A 39 3.67 -12.72 12.62
CA ASN A 39 4.93 -12.17 13.11
C ASN A 39 5.74 -11.48 12.01
N GLY A 40 6.52 -10.48 12.41
CA GLY A 40 7.29 -9.65 11.48
C GLY A 40 8.49 -10.37 10.85
N ASP A 41 9.07 -11.39 11.51
CA ASP A 41 10.28 -12.05 11.00
C ASP A 41 9.97 -12.89 9.76
N ASP A 42 8.93 -13.70 9.84
CA ASP A 42 8.46 -14.51 8.72
C ASP A 42 7.91 -13.64 7.59
N PHE A 43 7.20 -12.55 7.94
CA PHE A 43 6.74 -11.55 6.98
C PHE A 43 7.92 -10.96 6.19
N VAL A 44 8.95 -10.47 6.89
CA VAL A 44 10.15 -9.87 6.27
C VAL A 44 10.87 -10.88 5.38
N ALA A 45 11.08 -12.10 5.88
CA ALA A 45 11.74 -13.15 5.12
C ALA A 45 10.97 -13.52 3.85
N ALA A 46 9.64 -13.59 3.92
CA ALA A 46 8.78 -13.89 2.79
C ALA A 46 8.73 -12.76 1.76
N ALA A 47 8.50 -11.51 2.19
CA ALA A 47 8.47 -10.35 1.32
C ALA A 47 9.82 -10.16 0.59
N HIS A 48 10.94 -10.25 1.31
CA HIS A 48 12.27 -10.14 0.71
C HIS A 48 12.53 -11.25 -0.31
N ARG A 49 12.13 -12.50 -0.01
CA ARG A 49 12.24 -13.61 -0.97
C ARG A 49 11.41 -13.37 -2.23
N MET A 50 10.21 -12.81 -2.11
CA MET A 50 9.38 -12.47 -3.27
C MET A 50 10.00 -11.34 -4.09
N ASP A 51 10.54 -10.31 -3.44
CA ASP A 51 11.27 -9.22 -4.11
C ASP A 51 12.46 -9.75 -4.92
N LEU A 52 13.30 -10.61 -4.33
CA LEU A 52 14.44 -11.25 -5.02
C LEU A 52 14.02 -12.10 -6.22
N ARG A 53 12.79 -12.65 -6.20
CA ARG A 53 12.23 -13.43 -7.30
C ARG A 53 11.55 -12.57 -8.37
N GLY A 54 11.58 -11.25 -8.24
CA GLY A 54 11.02 -10.33 -9.23
C GLY A 54 9.52 -10.05 -9.08
N TYR A 55 8.91 -10.37 -7.93
CA TYR A 55 7.49 -10.11 -7.71
C TYR A 55 7.23 -8.66 -7.26
N GLU A 56 6.08 -8.12 -7.64
CA GLU A 56 5.49 -6.96 -7.01
C GLU A 56 4.83 -7.39 -5.70
N VAL A 57 5.31 -6.91 -4.55
CA VAL A 57 4.89 -7.38 -3.22
C VAL A 57 3.97 -6.34 -2.54
N TYR A 58 2.84 -6.82 -2.03
CA TYR A 58 1.81 -6.02 -1.38
C TYR A 58 1.37 -6.64 -0.05
N VAL A 59 0.77 -5.83 0.82
CA VAL A 59 0.23 -6.20 2.13
C VAL A 59 -1.21 -5.72 2.27
N THR A 60 -2.07 -6.49 2.93
CA THR A 60 -3.41 -6.02 3.32
C THR A 60 -3.32 -4.92 4.37
N LEU A 61 -4.06 -3.84 4.17
CA LEU A 61 -4.04 -2.71 5.11
C LEU A 61 -4.88 -2.95 6.36
N ASN A 62 -6.04 -3.56 6.20
CA ASN A 62 -7.06 -3.61 7.25
C ASN A 62 -7.05 -4.92 8.01
N ARG A 63 -7.46 -4.89 9.27
CA ARG A 63 -7.58 -6.07 10.14
C ARG A 63 -8.47 -7.13 9.53
N VAL A 64 -7.91 -8.32 9.29
CA VAL A 64 -8.62 -9.46 8.73
C VAL A 64 -9.04 -10.45 9.82
N ASP A 65 -9.90 -11.40 9.46
CA ASP A 65 -10.23 -12.56 10.31
C ASP A 65 -8.95 -13.38 10.62
N PRO A 66 -8.57 -13.56 11.90
CA PRO A 66 -7.40 -14.37 12.25
C PRO A 66 -7.45 -15.82 11.71
N ALA A 67 -8.63 -16.37 11.43
CA ALA A 67 -8.77 -17.69 10.81
C ALA A 67 -8.12 -17.76 9.42
N LEU A 68 -7.92 -16.61 8.75
CA LEU A 68 -7.20 -16.56 7.48
C LEU A 68 -5.76 -17.07 7.58
N PHE A 69 -5.14 -17.00 8.76
CA PHE A 69 -3.80 -17.52 9.02
C PHE A 69 -3.63 -18.97 8.54
N ALA A 70 -4.66 -19.81 8.72
CA ALA A 70 -4.65 -21.21 8.32
C ALA A 70 -4.54 -21.42 6.80
N ARG A 71 -4.80 -20.40 5.96
CA ARG A 71 -4.67 -20.50 4.49
C ARG A 71 -3.21 -20.71 4.06
N ALA A 72 -2.25 -20.08 4.77
CA ALA A 72 -0.82 -20.25 4.56
C ALA A 72 0.01 -19.66 5.72
N ALA A 73 -0.06 -20.31 6.89
CA ALA A 73 0.60 -19.87 8.12
C ALA A 73 2.11 -19.65 7.95
N ASN A 74 2.56 -18.41 8.13
CA ASN A 74 3.95 -17.94 8.09
C ASN A 74 4.74 -18.37 6.85
N ARG A 75 4.04 -18.50 5.73
CA ARG A 75 4.66 -18.83 4.43
C ARG A 75 3.81 -18.34 3.28
N THR A 76 4.42 -18.31 2.11
CA THR A 76 3.72 -18.02 0.85
C THR A 76 3.30 -19.31 0.14
N LYS A 77 2.18 -19.26 -0.57
CA LYS A 77 1.68 -20.31 -1.46
C LYS A 77 1.49 -19.75 -2.87
N GLU A 78 2.01 -20.45 -3.86
CA GLU A 78 1.80 -20.13 -5.27
C GLU A 78 0.41 -20.57 -5.72
N ARG A 79 -0.23 -19.78 -6.58
CA ARG A 79 -1.58 -20.05 -7.11
C ARG A 79 -2.57 -20.40 -5.98
N PRO A 80 -2.72 -19.51 -4.98
CA PRO A 80 -3.63 -19.74 -3.87
C PRO A 80 -5.07 -19.89 -4.39
N LYS A 81 -5.84 -20.80 -3.78
CA LYS A 81 -7.28 -20.92 -4.11
C LYS A 81 -8.07 -19.70 -3.65
N ASN A 82 -7.69 -19.15 -2.50
CA ASN A 82 -8.34 -18.02 -1.85
C ASN A 82 -7.29 -16.98 -1.44
N THR A 83 -7.64 -15.71 -1.58
CA THR A 83 -6.91 -14.58 -1.01
C THR A 83 -7.89 -13.74 -0.19
N THR A 84 -7.42 -12.80 0.63
CA THR A 84 -8.32 -11.93 1.43
C THR A 84 -9.28 -11.18 0.50
N SER A 85 -10.57 -11.30 0.81
CA SER A 85 -11.66 -10.56 0.17
C SER A 85 -12.29 -9.59 1.17
N ASP A 86 -13.12 -8.65 0.69
CA ASP A 86 -13.71 -7.61 1.54
C ASP A 86 -14.51 -8.19 2.72
N ARG A 87 -15.12 -9.38 2.54
CA ARG A 87 -15.87 -10.08 3.59
C ARG A 87 -15.01 -10.60 4.73
N ASP A 88 -13.71 -10.79 4.47
CA ASP A 88 -12.78 -11.33 5.45
C ASP A 88 -12.19 -10.21 6.35
N VAL A 89 -12.54 -8.94 6.11
CA VAL A 89 -12.07 -7.78 6.88
C VAL A 89 -13.00 -7.53 8.07
N LEU A 90 -12.41 -7.41 9.26
CA LEU A 90 -13.14 -7.16 10.52
C LEU A 90 -13.25 -5.68 10.84
N ARG A 91 -12.21 -4.90 10.54
CA ARG A 91 -12.12 -3.47 10.86
C ARG A 91 -11.26 -2.75 9.84
N ARG A 92 -11.65 -1.54 9.44
CA ARG A 92 -10.85 -0.69 8.56
C ARG A 92 -9.93 0.18 9.41
N GLN A 93 -8.62 -0.01 9.24
CA GLN A 93 -7.58 0.65 10.02
C GLN A 93 -6.88 1.78 9.25
N TRP A 94 -6.89 1.72 7.92
CA TRP A 94 -6.20 2.70 7.07
C TRP A 94 -7.06 3.22 5.93
N LEU A 95 -6.97 4.53 5.71
CA LEU A 95 -7.36 5.20 4.48
C LEU A 95 -6.09 5.43 3.64
N LEU A 96 -6.01 4.74 2.51
CA LEU A 96 -4.97 4.95 1.51
C LEU A 96 -5.39 6.08 0.56
N LEU A 97 -4.58 7.12 0.46
CA LEU A 97 -4.59 8.06 -0.66
C LEU A 97 -3.42 7.71 -1.58
N ASP A 98 -3.71 7.24 -2.78
CA ASP A 98 -2.72 6.84 -3.77
C ASP A 98 -2.65 7.87 -4.90
N PHE A 99 -1.48 8.49 -5.06
CA PHE A 99 -1.22 9.55 -6.02
C PHE A 99 -0.41 8.99 -7.19
N ASP A 100 -1.10 8.83 -8.32
CA ASP A 100 -0.58 8.14 -9.49
C ASP A 100 -0.43 9.13 -10.65
N CYS A 101 0.76 9.17 -11.25
CA CYS A 101 0.98 10.03 -12.41
C CYS A 101 0.27 9.47 -13.65
N VAL A 102 -0.32 10.34 -14.45
CA VAL A 102 -0.95 10.01 -15.73
C VAL A 102 0.15 9.61 -16.71
N ARG A 103 0.17 8.34 -17.08
CA ARG A 103 1.17 7.73 -17.98
C ARG A 103 0.54 6.56 -18.75
N PRO A 104 1.17 6.07 -19.83
CA PRO A 104 0.73 4.83 -20.48
C PRO A 104 0.63 3.67 -19.48
N SER A 105 -0.39 2.83 -19.63
CA SER A 105 -0.53 1.65 -18.77
C SER A 105 0.65 0.70 -18.95
N GLY A 106 1.03 0.00 -17.88
CA GLY A 106 2.07 -1.01 -17.92
C GLY A 106 3.52 -0.50 -17.91
N VAL A 107 3.78 0.80 -17.74
CA VAL A 107 5.15 1.33 -17.60
C VAL A 107 5.40 2.06 -16.28
N SER A 108 6.67 2.10 -15.87
CA SER A 108 7.12 2.90 -14.73
C SER A 108 7.17 4.39 -15.06
N SER A 109 7.09 5.21 -14.02
CA SER A 109 7.10 6.67 -14.12
C SER A 109 8.48 7.21 -14.47
N THR A 110 8.53 8.32 -15.18
CA THR A 110 9.75 9.14 -15.31
C THR A 110 10.03 9.90 -14.01
N GLU A 111 11.22 10.48 -13.87
CA GLU A 111 11.54 11.33 -12.71
C GLU A 111 10.58 12.53 -12.62
N ALA A 112 10.32 13.23 -13.74
CA ALA A 112 9.40 14.38 -13.75
C ALA A 112 7.94 13.99 -13.44
N GLU A 113 7.49 12.82 -13.90
CA GLU A 113 6.18 12.27 -13.56
C GLU A 113 6.07 11.96 -12.06
N LYS A 114 7.14 11.41 -11.46
CA LYS A 114 7.21 11.09 -10.04
C LYS A 114 7.28 12.35 -9.17
N GLU A 115 8.09 13.35 -9.55
CA GLU A 115 8.16 14.65 -8.87
C GLU A 115 6.80 15.36 -8.85
N ALA A 116 6.02 15.26 -9.94
CA ALA A 116 4.67 15.81 -9.97
C ALA A 116 3.74 15.10 -8.97
N ALA A 117 3.82 13.77 -8.87
CA ALA A 117 3.05 12.99 -7.89
C ALA A 117 3.44 13.35 -6.45
N GLU A 118 4.73 13.55 -6.17
CA GLU A 118 5.21 14.00 -4.85
C GLU A 118 4.61 15.36 -4.47
N LEU A 119 4.69 16.32 -5.39
CA LEU A 119 4.16 17.66 -5.18
C LEU A 119 2.67 17.61 -4.85
N ARG A 120 1.90 16.83 -5.61
CA ARG A 120 0.46 16.68 -5.38
C ARG A 120 0.14 15.99 -4.05
N ALA A 121 0.87 14.94 -3.69
CA ALA A 121 0.73 14.30 -2.38
C ALA A 121 1.00 15.30 -1.24
N ARG A 122 2.04 16.13 -1.37
CA ARG A 122 2.36 17.19 -0.39
C ARG A 122 1.25 18.24 -0.31
N GLU A 123 0.75 18.72 -1.44
CA GLU A 123 -0.37 19.69 -1.50
C GLU A 123 -1.61 19.17 -0.78
N VAL A 124 -1.99 17.90 -1.03
CA VAL A 124 -3.13 17.27 -0.35
C VAL A 124 -2.88 17.09 1.14
N ARG A 125 -1.68 16.65 1.55
CA ARG A 125 -1.32 16.53 2.96
C ARG A 125 -1.44 17.87 3.70
N GLU A 126 -0.94 18.97 3.14
CA GLU A 126 -1.02 20.29 3.78
C GLU A 126 -2.47 20.81 3.83
N TYR A 127 -3.25 20.57 2.77
CA TYR A 127 -4.68 20.91 2.74
C TYR A 127 -5.50 20.17 3.81
N LEU A 128 -5.22 18.88 4.01
CA LEU A 128 -5.86 18.04 5.03
C LEU A 128 -5.39 18.43 6.44
N ARG A 129 -4.10 18.71 6.65
CA ARG A 129 -3.61 19.23 7.94
C ARG A 129 -4.31 20.53 8.31
N GLY A 130 -4.50 21.44 7.37
CA GLY A 130 -5.26 22.68 7.59
C GLY A 130 -6.73 22.47 7.95
N ARG A 131 -7.25 21.25 7.82
CA ARG A 131 -8.60 20.81 8.23
C ARG A 131 -8.60 19.97 9.50
N GLY A 132 -7.47 19.90 10.21
CA GLY A 132 -7.34 19.15 11.44
C GLY A 132 -7.11 17.66 11.26
N TRP A 133 -6.75 17.19 10.05
CA TRP A 133 -6.34 15.81 9.85
C TRP A 133 -4.97 15.56 10.50
N PRO A 134 -4.73 14.35 11.06
CA PRO A 134 -3.44 13.98 11.62
C PRO A 134 -2.36 13.88 10.54
N ASP A 135 -1.10 13.74 10.95
CA ASP A 135 -0.02 13.44 9.99
C ASP A 135 -0.14 11.96 9.52
N PRO A 136 -0.05 11.68 8.21
CA PRO A 136 -0.11 10.31 7.69
C PRO A 136 1.26 9.63 7.71
N VAL A 137 1.25 8.30 7.56
CA VAL A 137 2.43 7.57 7.05
C VAL A 137 2.61 7.94 5.58
N VAL A 138 3.82 8.34 5.20
CA VAL A 138 4.16 8.76 3.83
C VAL A 138 5.05 7.71 3.19
N GLY A 139 4.61 7.18 2.05
CA GLY A 139 5.33 6.19 1.28
C GLY A 139 5.61 6.64 -0.14
N ASP A 140 6.80 6.33 -0.63
CA ASP A 140 7.15 6.32 -2.06
C ASP A 140 6.86 4.91 -2.59
N SER A 141 5.91 4.79 -3.54
CA SER A 141 5.55 3.49 -4.11
C SER A 141 6.54 3.00 -5.17
N GLY A 142 7.54 3.82 -5.51
CA GLY A 142 8.47 3.67 -6.63
C GLY A 142 7.97 4.35 -7.92
N ASN A 143 6.65 4.55 -8.04
CA ASN A 143 6.02 5.12 -9.23
C ASN A 143 5.06 6.30 -8.96
N GLY A 144 4.78 6.55 -7.70
CA GLY A 144 3.85 7.56 -7.19
C GLY A 144 4.05 7.66 -5.68
N TYR A 145 3.09 8.29 -4.99
CA TYR A 145 3.19 8.51 -3.56
C TYR A 145 1.92 8.06 -2.86
N HIS A 146 2.08 7.53 -1.66
CA HIS A 146 0.99 7.13 -0.80
C HIS A 146 0.95 8.00 0.45
N LEU A 147 -0.24 8.40 0.87
CA LEU A 147 -0.51 8.88 2.21
C LEU A 147 -1.47 7.90 2.88
N LEU A 148 -1.03 7.26 3.97
CA LEU A 148 -1.86 6.36 4.76
C LEU A 148 -2.28 7.07 6.05
N TYR A 149 -3.56 7.40 6.15
CA TYR A 149 -4.16 7.95 7.35
C TYR A 149 -4.77 6.83 8.17
N ARG A 150 -4.49 6.82 9.48
CA ARG A 150 -5.13 5.90 10.39
C ARG A 150 -6.60 6.30 10.56
N ILE A 151 -7.48 5.31 10.54
CA ILE A 151 -8.93 5.45 10.73
C ILE A 151 -9.43 4.30 11.59
N ASP A 152 -10.57 4.44 12.28
CA ASP A 152 -11.19 3.32 12.99
C ASP A 152 -12.65 3.17 12.57
N LEU A 153 -12.88 2.42 11.50
CA LEU A 153 -14.22 2.25 10.94
C LEU A 153 -14.64 0.76 10.93
N PRO A 154 -15.93 0.47 11.15
CA PRO A 154 -16.47 -0.87 10.88
C PRO A 154 -16.34 -1.24 9.39
N ASN A 155 -16.48 -2.53 9.09
CA ASN A 155 -16.54 -3.01 7.71
C ASN A 155 -18.01 -3.14 7.26
N ASP A 156 -18.64 -2.00 7.01
CA ASP A 156 -20.01 -1.91 6.51
C ASP A 156 -20.11 -1.01 5.26
N GLN A 157 -21.32 -0.92 4.71
CA GLN A 157 -21.58 -0.12 3.52
C GLN A 157 -21.40 1.38 3.78
N GLU A 158 -21.81 1.87 4.95
CA GLU A 158 -21.66 3.28 5.32
C GLU A 158 -20.18 3.70 5.36
N SER A 159 -19.32 2.89 5.98
CA SER A 159 -17.88 3.13 6.02
C SER A 159 -17.24 3.03 4.63
N THR A 160 -17.75 2.14 3.78
CA THR A 160 -17.32 2.01 2.39
C THR A 160 -17.66 3.26 1.58
N ASP A 161 -18.88 3.77 1.72
CA ASP A 161 -19.34 4.97 1.05
C ASP A 161 -18.59 6.21 1.57
N LEU A 162 -18.33 6.30 2.87
CA LEU A 162 -17.52 7.37 3.46
C LEU A 162 -16.11 7.42 2.84
N VAL A 163 -15.39 6.29 2.83
CA VAL A 163 -14.04 6.22 2.25
C VAL A 163 -14.07 6.57 0.76
N LYS A 164 -15.03 6.03 0.01
CA LYS A 164 -15.20 6.34 -1.41
C LYS A 164 -15.45 7.82 -1.66
N ASN A 165 -16.34 8.45 -0.88
CA ASN A 165 -16.67 9.87 -0.99
C ASN A 165 -15.48 10.77 -0.65
N VAL A 166 -14.67 10.40 0.35
CA VAL A 166 -13.42 11.12 0.66
C VAL A 166 -12.47 11.09 -0.54
N LEU A 167 -12.24 9.91 -1.13
CA LEU A 167 -11.37 9.78 -2.31
C LEU A 167 -11.90 10.59 -3.49
N GLN A 168 -13.21 10.52 -3.75
CA GLN A 168 -13.85 11.26 -4.84
C GLN A 168 -13.80 12.78 -4.63
N ALA A 169 -13.99 13.27 -3.41
CA ALA A 169 -13.88 14.69 -3.08
C ALA A 169 -12.46 15.21 -3.25
N LEU A 170 -11.46 14.42 -2.85
CA LEU A 170 -10.06 14.74 -3.07
C LEU A 170 -9.71 14.74 -4.55
N ALA A 171 -10.09 13.70 -5.30
CA ALA A 171 -9.89 13.63 -6.74
C ALA A 171 -10.55 14.81 -7.47
N PHE A 172 -11.80 15.15 -7.13
CA PHE A 172 -12.49 16.32 -7.71
C PHE A 172 -11.71 17.62 -7.52
N ARG A 173 -11.05 17.79 -6.37
CA ARG A 173 -10.30 19.00 -6.05
C ARG A 173 -8.88 19.01 -6.60
N PHE A 174 -8.25 17.85 -6.68
CA PHE A 174 -6.79 17.70 -6.82
C PHE A 174 -6.38 16.82 -8.00
N ASP A 175 -7.28 16.32 -8.82
CA ASP A 175 -6.88 15.68 -10.08
C ASP A 175 -6.49 16.75 -11.11
N ASP A 176 -5.46 16.46 -11.90
CA ASP A 176 -5.14 17.24 -13.09
C ASP A 176 -4.67 16.33 -14.25
N GLU A 177 -4.10 16.92 -15.29
CA GLU A 177 -3.60 16.19 -16.46
C GLU A 177 -2.35 15.35 -16.17
N LYS A 178 -1.67 15.60 -15.05
CA LYS A 178 -0.40 14.96 -14.68
C LYS A 178 -0.55 13.94 -13.55
N VAL A 179 -1.43 14.17 -12.59
CA VAL A 179 -1.59 13.33 -11.39
C VAL A 179 -3.06 13.12 -11.08
N LYS A 180 -3.39 11.88 -10.69
CA LYS A 180 -4.71 11.47 -10.21
C LYS A 180 -4.62 10.91 -8.80
N VAL A 181 -5.65 11.16 -8.01
CA VAL A 181 -5.91 10.39 -6.79
C VAL A 181 -6.68 9.13 -7.19
N ASP A 182 -6.13 7.93 -6.94
CA ASP A 182 -6.82 6.69 -7.31
C ASP A 182 -8.08 6.50 -6.45
N THR A 183 -9.23 6.79 -7.04
CA THR A 183 -10.53 6.63 -6.38
C THR A 183 -11.00 5.19 -6.30
N SER A 184 -10.29 4.23 -6.91
CA SER A 184 -10.64 2.81 -6.89
C SER A 184 -10.20 2.11 -5.61
N VAL A 185 -9.37 2.73 -4.77
CA VAL A 185 -8.76 2.11 -3.57
C VAL A 185 -9.67 2.00 -2.34
N TYR A 186 -10.99 2.18 -2.51
CA TYR A 186 -11.95 2.28 -1.41
C TYR A 186 -12.40 0.95 -0.79
N ASN A 187 -12.13 -0.21 -1.39
CA ASN A 187 -12.64 -1.49 -0.88
C ASN A 187 -11.91 -1.92 0.41
N ALA A 188 -12.55 -2.77 1.23
CA ALA A 188 -12.05 -3.13 2.55
C ALA A 188 -10.76 -3.98 2.51
N ALA A 189 -10.66 -4.94 1.60
CA ALA A 189 -9.47 -5.78 1.42
C ALA A 189 -8.39 -5.13 0.54
N ARG A 190 -8.33 -3.79 0.52
CA ARG A 190 -7.32 -3.06 -0.23
C ARG A 190 -5.92 -3.43 0.26
N ILE A 191 -5.07 -3.74 -0.70
CA ILE A 191 -3.65 -3.99 -0.50
C ILE A 191 -2.85 -2.73 -0.85
N SER A 192 -1.71 -2.55 -0.18
CA SER A 192 -0.73 -1.50 -0.47
C SER A 192 0.67 -2.11 -0.65
N LYS A 193 1.59 -1.37 -1.26
CA LYS A 193 2.96 -1.80 -1.48
C LYS A 193 3.63 -2.18 -0.15
N VAL A 194 4.39 -3.28 -0.13
CA VAL A 194 5.35 -3.52 0.95
C VAL A 194 6.57 -2.66 0.68
N TYR A 195 6.71 -1.55 1.40
CA TYR A 195 7.85 -0.65 1.20
C TYR A 195 9.17 -1.36 1.53
N GLY A 196 10.21 -0.98 0.82
CA GLY A 196 11.47 -1.69 0.74
C GLY A 196 11.54 -2.68 -0.43
N THR A 197 10.43 -3.04 -1.08
CA THR A 197 10.45 -3.90 -2.28
C THR A 197 10.49 -3.08 -3.58
N MET A 198 11.00 -3.65 -4.68
CA MET A 198 11.05 -2.93 -5.97
C MET A 198 9.67 -2.82 -6.59
N ALA A 199 9.41 -1.71 -7.29
CA ALA A 199 8.29 -1.52 -8.21
C ALA A 199 8.75 -1.80 -9.66
N ARG A 200 8.12 -2.78 -10.29
CA ARG A 200 8.53 -3.42 -11.56
C ARG A 200 7.46 -3.31 -12.65
N LYS A 201 6.95 -2.09 -12.88
CA LYS A 201 5.91 -1.87 -13.89
C LYS A 201 6.57 -1.75 -15.27
N GLY A 202 6.34 -2.74 -16.13
CA GLY A 202 6.95 -2.82 -17.47
C GLY A 202 8.43 -3.19 -17.43
N ASP A 203 9.17 -2.92 -18.50
CA ASP A 203 10.62 -3.15 -18.57
C ASP A 203 11.41 -2.04 -17.86
N ASP A 204 12.55 -2.39 -17.28
CA ASP A 204 13.49 -1.45 -16.66
C ASP A 204 14.37 -0.81 -17.73
N VAL A 205 14.10 0.46 -18.05
CA VAL A 205 14.80 1.19 -19.12
C VAL A 205 15.22 2.59 -18.69
N PRO A 206 16.29 3.15 -19.28
CA PRO A 206 16.66 4.54 -19.05
C PRO A 206 15.46 5.48 -19.27
N GLY A 207 15.13 6.27 -18.24
CA GLY A 207 14.00 7.20 -18.24
C GLY A 207 12.70 6.67 -17.63
N ARG A 208 12.51 5.34 -17.53
CA ARG A 208 11.38 4.72 -16.81
C ARG A 208 11.89 3.56 -15.94
N PRO A 209 12.80 3.83 -15.00
CA PRO A 209 13.46 2.79 -14.24
C PRO A 209 12.49 2.11 -13.27
N HIS A 210 12.78 0.86 -12.95
CA HIS A 210 12.25 0.23 -11.74
C HIS A 210 12.87 0.91 -10.53
N ARG A 211 12.06 1.22 -9.51
CA ARG A 211 12.53 1.90 -8.29
C ARG A 211 12.14 1.12 -7.05
N ARG A 212 13.01 1.16 -6.04
CA ARG A 212 12.68 0.62 -4.72
C ARG A 212 11.66 1.55 -4.07
N SER A 213 10.56 0.97 -3.59
CA SER A 213 9.57 1.69 -2.78
C SER A 213 10.13 1.91 -1.39
N GLU A 214 9.78 3.00 -0.72
CA GLU A 214 10.35 3.38 0.57
C GLU A 214 9.31 4.03 1.48
N LEU A 215 9.43 3.80 2.79
CA LEU A 215 8.73 4.62 3.78
C LEU A 215 9.55 5.90 4.00
N LEU A 216 8.95 7.04 3.68
CA LEU A 216 9.61 8.35 3.80
C LEU A 216 9.41 8.95 5.18
N LYS A 217 8.23 8.76 5.77
CA LYS A 217 7.89 9.26 7.09
C LYS A 217 6.87 8.36 7.78
N VAL A 218 7.18 7.96 9.01
CA VAL A 218 6.23 7.36 9.96
C VAL A 218 6.09 8.35 11.12
N PRO A 219 4.90 8.89 11.41
CA PRO A 219 4.68 9.76 12.58
C PRO A 219 5.02 9.05 13.89
N THR A 220 5.52 9.79 14.89
CA THR A 220 5.82 9.25 16.23
C THR A 220 4.58 8.68 16.92
N GLU A 221 3.43 9.33 16.69
CA GLU A 221 2.12 8.86 17.10
C GLU A 221 1.22 8.78 15.88
N VAL A 222 0.61 7.61 15.67
CA VAL A 222 -0.37 7.38 14.61
C VAL A 222 -1.75 7.54 15.23
N ASN A 223 -2.32 8.73 15.09
CA ASN A 223 -3.61 9.09 15.70
C ASN A 223 -4.79 8.79 14.77
N VAL A 224 -5.90 8.34 15.36
CA VAL A 224 -7.21 8.14 14.71
C VAL A 224 -8.02 9.42 14.75
#